data_AF-A0A651EHF8-F1
#
_entry.id   AF-A0A651EHF8-F1
#
_cell.length_a   1.000
_cell.length_b   1.000
_cell.length_c   1.000
_cell.angle_alpha   90.00
_cell.angle_beta   90.00
_cell.angle_gamma   90.00
#
_symmetry.space_group_name_H-M   'P 1'
#
loop_
_entity.id
_entity.type
_entity.pdbx_description
1 polymer ?
#
loop_
_entity_poly.entity_id
_entity_poly.type
_entity_poly.pdbx_seq_one_letter_code
_entity_poly.pdbx_strand_id
1 'polypeptide(L)'
;MRLDELTEEELKQDLQVPEQLKIARVYKEEQSVKEIFWDYDKKHFRTYVERYSQTFTVDVQPDVKLNIIKTACSCGRGEAPCVHVLTSLLHMSDYN
;
A
#
# COMPACT_ATOMS: atom_id res chain seq x y z
N MET A 1 4.87 8.59 7.64
CA MET A 1 5.13 8.10 6.25
C MET A 1 4.71 9.10 5.18
N ARG A 2 5.65 9.50 4.33
CA ARG A 2 5.44 10.37 3.16
C ARG A 2 5.75 9.56 1.88
N LEU A 3 4.92 9.68 0.84
CA LEU A 3 4.97 8.75 -0.31
C LEU A 3 6.32 8.74 -1.03
N ASP A 4 6.92 9.92 -1.25
CA ASP A 4 8.20 10.12 -1.93
C ASP A 4 9.43 9.77 -1.06
N GLU A 5 9.21 9.46 0.21
CA GLU A 5 10.26 9.03 1.15
C GLU A 5 10.11 7.55 1.53
N LEU A 6 9.03 6.89 1.09
CA LEU A 6 8.71 5.51 1.45
C LEU A 6 9.90 4.57 1.22
N THR A 7 10.35 3.94 2.29
CA THR A 7 11.30 2.81 2.26
C THR A 7 10.74 1.62 3.05
N GLU A 8 11.30 0.43 2.83
CA GLU A 8 10.94 -0.75 3.63
C GLU A 8 11.25 -0.51 5.12
N GLU A 9 12.36 0.16 5.42
CA GLU A 9 12.80 0.52 6.77
C GLU A 9 11.80 1.44 7.47
N GLU A 10 11.29 2.46 6.78
CA GLU A 10 10.23 3.32 7.31
C GLU A 10 8.95 2.54 7.59
N LEU A 11 8.53 1.64 6.69
CA LEU A 11 7.35 0.80 6.90
C LEU A 11 7.52 -0.13 8.12
N LYS A 12 8.73 -0.63 8.38
CA LYS A 12 9.04 -1.42 9.59
C LYS A 12 8.90 -0.58 10.86
N GLN A 13 9.42 0.65 10.84
CA GLN A 13 9.47 1.53 12.01
C GLN A 13 8.09 2.12 12.35
N ASP A 14 7.39 2.64 11.35
CA ASP A 14 6.13 3.38 11.56
C ASP A 14 4.95 2.46 11.87
N LEU A 15 4.93 1.25 11.31
CA LEU A 15 3.74 0.37 11.38
C LEU A 15 3.85 -0.76 12.39
N GLN A 16 5.05 -1.05 12.94
CA GLN A 16 5.29 -2.11 13.93
C GLN A 16 4.68 -3.49 13.57
N VAL A 17 4.62 -3.84 12.28
CA VAL A 17 4.00 -5.08 11.74
C VAL A 17 5.00 -5.94 10.97
N PRO A 18 6.06 -6.46 11.62
CA PRO A 18 7.16 -7.14 10.94
C PRO A 18 6.73 -8.41 10.19
N GLU A 19 5.75 -9.17 10.70
CA GLU A 19 5.26 -10.39 10.04
C GLU A 19 4.42 -10.08 8.78
N GLN A 20 3.54 -9.08 8.86
CA GLN A 20 2.74 -8.66 7.72
C GLN A 20 3.63 -8.07 6.61
N LEU A 21 4.72 -7.41 6.98
CA LEU A 21 5.67 -6.89 6.02
C LEU A 21 6.45 -8.00 5.29
N LYS A 22 6.84 -9.08 5.98
CA LYS A 22 7.42 -10.27 5.32
C LYS A 22 6.47 -10.83 4.27
N ILE A 23 5.18 -10.96 4.58
CA ILE A 23 4.16 -11.43 3.64
C ILE A 23 3.99 -10.44 2.47
N ALA A 24 3.96 -9.15 2.77
CA ALA A 24 3.79 -8.11 1.77
C ALA A 24 4.94 -8.07 0.75
N ARG A 25 6.17 -8.38 1.18
CA ARG A 25 7.34 -8.56 0.31
C ARG A 25 7.16 -9.71 -0.67
N VAL A 26 6.71 -10.87 -0.19
CA VAL A 26 6.41 -12.02 -1.06
C VAL A 26 5.37 -11.63 -2.11
N TYR A 27 4.32 -10.91 -1.73
CA TYR A 27 3.29 -10.46 -2.68
C TYR A 27 3.88 -9.52 -3.74
N LYS A 28 4.77 -8.61 -3.34
CA LYS A 28 5.48 -7.70 -4.26
C LYS A 28 6.38 -8.48 -5.23
N GLU A 29 7.20 -9.40 -4.72
CA GLU A 29 8.08 -10.26 -5.52
C GLU A 29 7.29 -11.11 -6.53
N GLU A 30 6.10 -11.58 -6.15
CA GLU A 30 5.17 -12.30 -7.02
C GLU A 30 4.38 -11.37 -7.98
N GLN A 31 4.71 -10.08 -8.05
CA GLN A 31 4.04 -9.09 -8.88
C GLN A 31 2.52 -9.05 -8.64
N SER A 32 2.11 -9.12 -7.38
CA SER A 32 0.69 -9.12 -7.00
C SER A 32 0.03 -7.76 -7.27
N VAL A 33 0.79 -6.67 -7.31
CA VAL A 33 0.27 -5.36 -7.74
C VAL A 33 0.16 -5.34 -9.25
N LYS A 34 -1.06 -5.21 -9.77
CA LYS A 34 -1.31 -5.22 -11.22
C LYS A 34 -1.40 -3.83 -11.81
N GLU A 35 -1.99 -2.90 -11.07
CA GLU A 35 -2.21 -1.54 -11.53
C GLU A 35 -2.15 -0.56 -10.37
N ILE A 36 -1.61 0.63 -10.66
CA ILE A 36 -1.64 1.81 -9.79
C ILE A 36 -2.06 2.99 -10.65
N PHE A 37 -3.02 3.78 -10.18
CA PHE A 37 -3.38 5.04 -10.82
C PHE A 37 -3.89 6.06 -9.81
N TRP A 38 -3.90 7.32 -10.22
CA TRP A 38 -4.46 8.42 -9.45
C TRP A 38 -5.94 8.59 -9.77
N ASP A 39 -6.80 8.54 -8.75
CA ASP A 39 -8.22 8.88 -8.84
C ASP A 39 -8.38 10.39 -8.61
N TYR A 40 -8.59 11.15 -9.68
CA TYR A 40 -8.68 12.61 -9.63
C TYR A 40 -9.87 13.11 -8.82
N ASP A 41 -10.99 12.39 -8.82
CA ASP A 41 -12.21 12.79 -8.13
C ASP A 41 -12.05 12.62 -6.62
N LYS A 42 -11.46 11.48 -6.20
CA LYS A 42 -11.28 11.14 -4.78
C LYS A 42 -9.97 11.64 -4.19
N LYS A 43 -9.03 12.07 -5.03
CA LYS A 43 -7.69 12.53 -4.66
C LYS A 43 -6.92 11.47 -3.86
N HIS A 44 -6.93 10.23 -4.35
CA HIS A 44 -6.14 9.13 -3.80
C HIS A 44 -5.42 8.36 -4.90
N PHE A 45 -4.40 7.60 -4.51
CA PHE A 45 -3.90 6.52 -5.33
C PHE A 45 -4.75 5.28 -5.12
N ARG A 46 -5.15 4.65 -6.21
CA ARG A 46 -5.83 3.37 -6.21
C ARG A 46 -4.91 2.31 -6.77
N THR A 47 -4.80 1.21 -6.04
CA THR A 47 -3.97 0.07 -6.37
C THR A 47 -4.81 -1.20 -6.38
N TYR A 48 -4.58 -2.07 -7.37
CA TYR A 48 -5.16 -3.41 -7.42
C TYR A 48 -4.11 -4.46 -7.06
N VAL A 49 -4.35 -5.17 -5.96
CA VAL A 49 -3.48 -6.24 -5.45
C VAL A 49 -4.19 -7.59 -5.62
N GLU A 50 -3.62 -8.49 -6.42
CA GLU A 50 -4.19 -9.81 -6.70
C GLU A 50 -3.57 -10.91 -5.85
N ARG A 51 -4.41 -11.73 -5.22
CA ARG A 51 -3.98 -12.95 -4.53
C ARG A 51 -5.08 -14.01 -4.53
N TYR A 52 -4.71 -15.29 -4.69
CA TYR A 52 -5.65 -16.42 -4.65
C TYR A 52 -6.88 -16.22 -5.55
N SER A 53 -6.66 -15.72 -6.77
CA SER A 53 -7.73 -15.42 -7.73
C SER A 53 -8.75 -14.37 -7.26
N GLN A 54 -8.37 -13.56 -6.26
CA GLN A 54 -9.14 -12.41 -5.78
C GLN A 54 -8.35 -11.12 -6.00
N THR A 55 -9.05 -10.04 -6.31
CA THR A 55 -8.47 -8.71 -6.47
C THR A 55 -8.91 -7.82 -5.31
N PHE A 56 -7.94 -7.28 -4.58
CA PHE A 56 -8.15 -6.35 -3.50
C PHE A 56 -7.88 -4.93 -3.98
N THR A 57 -8.81 -4.03 -3.71
CA THR A 57 -8.62 -2.60 -3.97
C THR A 57 -7.99 -1.96 -2.74
N VAL A 58 -6.90 -1.23 -2.95
CA VAL A 58 -6.22 -0.44 -1.92
C VAL A 58 -6.29 1.02 -2.34
N ASP A 59 -6.78 1.87 -1.45
CA ASP A 59 -6.81 3.32 -1.65
C ASP A 59 -5.82 3.95 -0.66
N VAL A 60 -4.91 4.78 -1.16
CA VAL A 60 -3.91 5.52 -0.38
C VAL A 60 -4.11 7.01 -0.62
N GLN A 61 -4.53 7.73 0.41
CA GLN A 61 -4.81 9.16 0.34
C GLN A 61 -3.62 9.96 0.89
N PRO A 62 -2.93 10.74 0.04
CA PRO A 62 -1.93 11.70 0.49
C PRO A 62 -2.53 13.08 0.77
N ASP A 63 -1.81 13.89 1.55
CA ASP A 63 -2.00 15.34 1.60
C ASP A 63 -1.24 16.06 0.46
N VAL A 64 -1.28 17.40 0.46
CA VAL A 64 -0.57 18.24 -0.52
C VAL A 64 0.96 18.15 -0.46
N LYS A 65 1.51 17.58 0.61
CA LYS A 65 2.94 17.33 0.83
C LYS A 65 3.26 15.84 0.67
N LEU A 66 2.35 15.04 0.12
CA LEU A 66 2.49 13.59 -0.05
C LEU A 66 2.57 12.79 1.26
N ASN A 67 2.19 13.37 2.41
CA ASN A 67 2.05 12.59 3.64
C ASN A 67 0.84 11.67 3.53
N ILE A 68 1.01 10.40 3.85
CA ILE A 68 -0.11 9.44 3.86
C ILE A 68 -1.00 9.78 5.05
N ILE A 69 -2.20 10.28 4.77
CA ILE A 69 -3.19 10.63 5.81
C ILE A 69 -4.22 9.53 6.02
N LYS A 70 -4.47 8.69 5.00
CA LYS A 70 -5.43 7.59 5.09
C LYS A 70 -5.05 6.46 4.16
N THR A 71 -5.30 5.23 4.61
CA THR A 71 -5.28 4.05 3.76
C THR A 71 -6.59 3.27 3.95
N ALA A 72 -7.04 2.60 2.90
CA ALA A 72 -8.20 1.72 2.96
C ALA A 72 -7.96 0.50 2.08
N CYS A 73 -8.55 -0.64 2.46
CA CYS A 73 -8.50 -1.85 1.64
C CYS A 73 -9.85 -2.58 1.67
N SER A 74 -10.26 -3.13 0.51
CA SER A 74 -11.49 -3.92 0.37
C SER A 74 -11.49 -5.23 1.18
N CYS A 75 -10.37 -5.65 1.77
CA CYS A 75 -10.29 -6.86 2.60
C CYS A 75 -10.96 -6.74 3.98
N GLY A 76 -11.49 -5.57 4.34
CA GLY A 76 -12.33 -5.40 5.54
C GLY A 76 -11.59 -5.40 6.89
N ARG A 77 -10.25 -5.33 6.91
CA ARG A 77 -9.46 -5.29 8.16
C ARG A 77 -9.48 -3.96 8.94
N GLY A 78 -10.29 -2.98 8.52
CA GLY A 78 -10.43 -1.70 9.22
C GLY A 78 -9.20 -0.80 9.10
N GLU A 79 -8.82 -0.13 10.20
CA GLU A 79 -7.79 0.92 10.25
C GLU A 79 -6.34 0.39 10.37
N ALA A 80 -6.15 -0.90 10.66
CA ALA A 80 -4.82 -1.50 10.70
C ALA A 80 -4.32 -1.82 9.28
N PRO A 81 -3.07 -1.48 8.92
CA PRO A 81 -2.56 -1.76 7.58
C PRO A 81 -2.49 -3.26 7.34
N CYS A 82 -3.31 -3.75 6.42
CA CYS A 82 -3.29 -5.13 5.99
C CYS A 82 -2.13 -5.39 5.03
N VAL A 83 -1.87 -6.66 4.75
CA VAL A 83 -0.80 -7.07 3.81
C VAL A 83 -0.96 -6.42 2.43
N HIS A 84 -2.18 -6.20 1.94
CA HIS A 84 -2.40 -5.55 0.63
C HIS A 84 -2.01 -4.07 0.65
N VAL A 85 -2.31 -3.35 1.74
CA VAL A 85 -1.88 -1.96 1.92
C VAL A 85 -0.35 -1.91 1.93
N LEU A 86 0.28 -2.77 2.74
CA LEU A 86 1.74 -2.85 2.82
C LEU A 86 2.38 -3.19 1.46
N THR A 87 1.81 -4.16 0.72
CA THR A 87 2.29 -4.51 -0.62
C THR A 87 2.16 -3.32 -1.58
N SER A 88 1.03 -2.61 -1.55
CA SER A 88 0.85 -1.40 -2.36
C SER A 88 1.90 -0.34 -2.02
N LEU A 89 2.13 -0.06 -0.73
CA LEU A 89 3.10 0.94 -0.29
C LEU A 89 4.54 0.54 -0.68
N LEU A 90 4.90 -0.72 -0.51
CA LEU A 90 6.20 -1.26 -0.95
C LEU A 90 6.38 -1.23 -2.46
N HIS A 91 5.30 -1.37 -3.24
CA HIS A 91 5.40 -1.26 -4.70
C HIS A 91 5.52 0.20 -5.13
N MET A 92 4.80 1.10 -4.46
CA MET A 92 4.90 2.54 -4.71
C MET A 92 6.29 3.10 -4.39
N SER A 93 6.98 2.56 -3.37
CA SER A 93 8.35 2.97 -3.04
C SER A 93 9.37 2.70 -4.15
N ASP A 94 9.08 1.81 -5.12
CA ASP A 94 9.99 1.57 -6.26
C ASP A 94 9.97 2.68 -7.31
N TYR A 95 8.99 3.60 -7.22
CA TYR A 95 8.86 4.75 -8.11
C TYR A 95 9.43 6.04 -7.52
N ASN A 96 10.05 5.96 -6.34
CA ASN A 96 10.84 7.03 -5.74
C ASN A 96 12.25 7.07 -6.35
#